data_AF-A0A852Y6E4-F1
#
_entry.id   AF-A0A852Y6E4-F1
#
_cell.length_a   1.000
_cell.length_b   1.000
_cell.length_c   1.000
_cell.angle_alpha   90.00
_cell.angle_beta   90.00
_cell.angle_gamma   90.00
#
_symmetry.space_group_name_H-M   'P 1'
#
loop_
_entity.id
_entity.type
_entity.pdbx_description
1 polymer ?
#
loop_
_entity_poly.entity_id
_entity_poly.type
_entity_poly.pdbx_seq_one_letter_code
_entity_poly.pdbx_strand_id
1 'polypeptide(L)'
;MTAPVLSDPGMWDAVYADPSVPLDRELLRKIVVDQQRPSRRWLHPIARVVSRLVVGVVSALKRILPFRWMPLGMMDVLCVWFLRRFVDPDAVELLIRHFVIETNVVNFVIRNTPARIEPVTLRPTALAGLGDHAVVEHDINVYDVLIALDGAPITARPRAELDFQQLDMPELDPERHRRRPLKLDIQTALCFMNIPFSMALSLEEYRRAVHSMRFDDSFLEMLALITDDDTFRHWKVGGLSLWLDSNVDVPRTVYRHALICEYAHAHLVKLAAEAEAGIAPTAAVGATEA
;
A
#
# COMPACT_ATOMS: atom_id res chain seq x y z
N MET A 1 0.61 -20.69 -39.98
CA MET A 1 -0.47 -19.85 -39.46
C MET A 1 0.18 -18.68 -38.73
N THR A 2 0.29 -17.54 -39.39
CA THR A 2 0.84 -16.31 -38.80
C THR A 2 -0.15 -15.78 -37.78
N ALA A 3 0.26 -15.70 -36.51
CA ALA A 3 -0.52 -15.05 -35.47
C ALA A 3 -0.92 -13.64 -35.95
N PRO A 4 -2.17 -13.21 -35.73
CA PRO A 4 -2.59 -11.87 -36.14
C PRO A 4 -1.72 -10.85 -35.40
N VAL A 5 -1.02 -10.00 -36.16
CA VAL A 5 -0.36 -8.82 -35.61
C VAL A 5 -1.45 -7.92 -35.06
N LEU A 6 -1.58 -7.83 -33.73
CA LEU A 6 -2.48 -6.90 -33.05
C LEU A 6 -2.06 -5.49 -33.47
N SER A 7 -2.80 -4.91 -34.41
CA SER A 7 -2.36 -3.71 -35.13
C SER A 7 -2.67 -2.41 -34.37
N ASP A 8 -3.47 -2.49 -33.29
CA ASP A 8 -3.78 -1.38 -32.37
C ASP A 8 -4.31 -1.93 -31.02
N PRO A 9 -3.47 -2.57 -30.18
CA PRO A 9 -3.90 -3.08 -28.89
C PRO A 9 -4.20 -1.91 -27.93
N GLY A 10 -5.31 -1.99 -27.19
CA GLY A 10 -5.60 -1.02 -26.14
C GLY A 10 -4.53 -1.06 -25.05
N MET A 11 -4.16 0.10 -24.51
CA MET A 11 -3.16 0.20 -23.42
C MET A 11 -3.45 -0.75 -22.25
N TRP A 12 -4.73 -0.90 -21.89
CA TRP A 12 -5.16 -1.75 -20.78
C TRP A 12 -5.16 -3.24 -21.10
N ASP A 13 -5.31 -3.61 -22.37
CA ASP A 13 -5.21 -5.01 -22.81
C ASP A 13 -3.77 -5.50 -22.65
N ALA A 14 -2.79 -4.65 -22.94
CA ALA A 14 -1.37 -4.94 -22.71
C ALA A 14 -1.06 -5.10 -21.22
N VAL A 15 -1.56 -4.20 -20.36
CA VAL A 15 -1.36 -4.30 -18.90
C VAL A 15 -2.02 -5.56 -18.32
N TYR A 16 -3.20 -5.93 -18.81
CA TYR A 16 -3.90 -7.13 -18.34
C TYR A 16 -3.24 -8.43 -18.84
N ALA A 17 -2.64 -8.40 -20.03
CA ALA A 17 -1.96 -9.55 -20.63
C ALA A 17 -0.50 -9.71 -20.17
N ASP A 18 0.06 -8.73 -19.46
CA ASP A 18 1.45 -8.75 -19.01
C ASP A 18 1.72 -9.90 -18.04
N PRO A 19 2.50 -10.94 -18.45
CA PRO A 19 2.78 -12.09 -17.60
C PRO A 19 3.77 -11.78 -16.47
N SER A 20 4.43 -10.61 -16.51
CA SER A 20 5.42 -10.22 -15.49
C SER A 20 4.79 -9.62 -14.24
N VAL A 21 3.50 -9.28 -14.26
CA VAL A 21 2.81 -8.72 -13.10
C VAL A 21 2.45 -9.84 -12.12
N PRO A 22 2.98 -9.84 -10.88
CA PRO A 22 2.78 -10.94 -9.92
C PRO A 22 1.41 -10.92 -9.25
N LEU A 23 0.44 -10.14 -9.75
CA LEU A 23 -0.86 -9.94 -9.11
C LEU A 23 -1.93 -10.90 -9.64
N ASP A 24 -2.89 -11.24 -8.78
CA ASP A 24 -4.06 -11.99 -9.20
C ASP A 24 -4.89 -11.24 -10.28
N ARG A 25 -5.49 -12.00 -11.20
CA ARG A 25 -6.24 -11.44 -12.33
C ARG A 25 -7.49 -10.66 -11.91
N GLU A 26 -8.15 -11.07 -10.83
CA GLU A 26 -9.31 -10.35 -10.31
C GLU A 26 -8.89 -9.00 -9.73
N LEU A 27 -7.79 -8.98 -8.98
CA LEU A 27 -7.21 -7.74 -8.43
C LEU A 27 -6.76 -6.79 -9.54
N LEU A 28 -6.02 -7.29 -10.53
CA LEU A 28 -5.62 -6.52 -11.71
C LEU A 28 -6.83 -5.90 -12.41
N ARG A 29 -7.90 -6.67 -12.59
CA ARG A 29 -9.15 -6.17 -13.18
C ARG A 29 -9.73 -5.02 -12.35
N LYS A 30 -9.75 -5.12 -11.01
CA LYS A 30 -10.25 -4.03 -10.13
C LYS A 30 -9.39 -2.77 -10.27
N ILE A 31 -8.06 -2.90 -10.27
CA ILE A 31 -7.13 -1.78 -10.45
C ILE A 31 -7.33 -1.11 -11.81
N VAL A 32 -7.43 -1.89 -12.89
CA VAL A 32 -7.64 -1.38 -14.25
C VAL A 32 -8.99 -0.65 -14.36
N VAL A 33 -10.07 -1.26 -13.86
CA VAL A 33 -11.40 -0.62 -13.84
C VAL A 33 -11.36 0.68 -13.05
N ASP A 34 -10.63 0.72 -11.93
CA ASP A 34 -10.48 1.94 -11.13
C ASP A 34 -9.76 3.06 -11.89
N GLN A 35 -8.66 2.74 -12.57
CA GLN A 35 -7.91 3.71 -13.37
C GLN A 35 -8.66 4.21 -14.61
N GLN A 36 -9.64 3.46 -15.12
CA GLN A 36 -10.48 3.87 -16.25
C GLN A 36 -11.65 4.78 -15.86
N ARG A 37 -11.87 5.06 -14.57
CA ARG A 37 -13.06 5.81 -14.12
C ARG A 37 -13.09 7.24 -14.64
N PRO A 38 -14.28 7.82 -14.90
CA PRO A 38 -14.39 9.22 -15.29
C PRO A 38 -13.83 10.20 -14.25
N SER A 39 -13.93 9.86 -12.95
CA SER A 39 -13.33 10.67 -11.88
C SER A 39 -11.82 10.80 -12.06
N ARG A 40 -11.14 9.74 -12.51
CA ARG A 40 -9.71 9.72 -12.77
C ARG A 40 -9.32 10.68 -13.89
N ARG A 41 -10.11 10.74 -14.95
CA ARG A 41 -9.83 11.59 -16.11
C ARG A 41 -10.16 13.06 -15.86
N TRP A 42 -11.31 13.34 -15.24
CA TRP A 42 -11.85 14.70 -15.16
C TRP A 42 -11.67 15.36 -13.80
N LEU A 43 -11.86 14.61 -12.71
CA LEU A 43 -11.85 15.17 -11.36
C LEU A 43 -10.46 15.12 -10.73
N HIS A 44 -9.68 14.06 -10.94
CA HIS A 44 -8.37 13.88 -10.33
C HIS A 44 -7.41 15.06 -10.57
N PRO A 45 -7.25 15.63 -11.78
CA PRO A 45 -6.32 16.73 -11.99
C PRO A 45 -6.66 17.96 -11.15
N ILE A 46 -7.95 18.27 -11.05
CA ILE A 46 -8.48 19.39 -10.26
C ILE A 46 -8.34 19.07 -8.77
N ALA A 47 -8.80 17.89 -8.34
CA ALA A 47 -8.74 17.45 -6.95
C ALA A 47 -7.30 17.42 -6.42
N ARG A 48 -6.33 17.04 -7.24
CA ARG A 48 -4.91 17.03 -6.89
C ARG A 48 -4.37 18.44 -6.62
N VAL A 49 -4.72 19.41 -7.47
CA VAL A 49 -4.31 20.82 -7.27
C VAL A 49 -4.99 21.39 -6.03
N VAL A 50 -6.30 21.22 -5.91
CA VAL A 50 -7.07 21.73 -4.77
C VAL A 50 -6.59 21.12 -3.45
N SER A 51 -6.41 19.80 -3.40
CA SER A 51 -5.90 19.10 -2.21
C SER A 51 -4.55 19.66 -1.77
N ARG A 52 -3.61 19.85 -2.69
CA ARG A 52 -2.29 20.42 -2.37
C ARG A 52 -2.36 21.86 -1.87
N LEU A 53 -3.20 22.69 -2.50
CA LEU A 53 -3.38 24.07 -2.06
C LEU A 53 -3.98 24.12 -0.65
N VAL A 54 -5.03 23.34 -0.39
CA VAL A 54 -5.69 23.28 0.93
C VAL A 54 -4.71 22.76 1.99
N VAL A 55 -4.04 21.63 1.73
CA VAL A 55 -3.06 21.06 2.66
C VAL A 55 -1.89 22.01 2.90
N GLY A 56 -1.41 22.70 1.86
CA GLY A 56 -0.38 23.73 1.98
C GLY A 56 -0.81 24.89 2.86
N VAL A 57 -2.02 25.41 2.68
CA VAL A 57 -2.60 26.47 3.52
C VAL A 57 -2.77 26.01 4.96
N VAL A 58 -3.37 24.83 5.18
CA VAL A 58 -3.54 24.24 6.53
C VAL A 58 -2.18 24.05 7.19
N SER A 59 -1.18 23.55 6.47
CA SER A 59 0.17 23.35 7.00
C SER A 59 0.83 24.68 7.37
N ALA A 60 0.67 25.73 6.54
CA ALA A 60 1.19 27.06 6.84
C ALA A 60 0.52 27.68 8.06
N LEU A 61 -0.80 27.58 8.17
CA LEU A 61 -1.55 28.08 9.33
C LEU A 61 -1.18 27.33 10.62
N LYS A 62 -1.00 26.00 10.55
CA LYS A 62 -0.55 25.20 11.69
C LYS A 62 0.86 25.52 12.17
N ARG A 63 1.73 26.11 11.34
CA ARG A 63 3.03 26.62 11.79
C ARG A 63 2.88 27.82 12.72
N ILE A 64 1.81 28.61 12.54
CA ILE A 64 1.50 29.78 13.37
C ILE A 64 0.67 29.35 14.59
N LEU A 65 -0.23 28.39 14.40
CA LEU A 65 -1.20 27.93 15.39
C LEU A 65 -1.10 26.40 15.57
N PRO A 66 -0.09 25.90 16.31
CA PRO A 66 0.24 24.48 16.39
C PRO A 66 -0.66 23.71 17.39
N PHE A 67 -1.97 23.95 17.36
CA PHE A 67 -2.94 23.17 18.12
C PHE A 67 -3.68 22.19 17.20
N ARG A 68 -4.28 21.17 17.80
CA ARG A 68 -5.09 20.18 17.08
C ARG A 68 -6.45 20.78 16.73
N TRP A 69 -6.72 21.00 15.44
CA TRP A 69 -7.95 21.66 14.98
C TRP A 69 -9.16 20.72 14.95
N MET A 70 -8.91 19.41 14.90
CA MET A 70 -9.93 18.37 14.83
C MET A 70 -9.51 17.16 15.66
N PRO A 71 -10.39 16.59 16.51
CA PRO A 71 -10.14 15.32 17.17
C PRO A 71 -9.94 14.18 16.16
N LEU A 72 -9.08 13.20 16.48
CA LEU A 72 -8.81 12.05 15.62
C LEU A 72 -10.08 11.23 15.34
N GLY A 73 -10.95 11.03 16.34
CA GLY A 73 -12.21 10.32 16.12
C GLY A 73 -13.15 11.04 15.12
N MET A 74 -13.09 12.37 15.05
CA MET A 74 -13.87 13.12 14.05
C MET A 74 -13.28 12.95 12.64
N MET A 75 -11.95 12.89 12.52
CA MET A 75 -11.28 12.55 11.27
C MET A 75 -11.72 11.17 10.76
N ASP A 76 -11.69 10.16 11.63
CA ASP A 76 -12.06 8.79 11.28
C ASP A 76 -13.52 8.71 10.82
N VAL A 77 -14.43 9.34 11.56
CA VAL A 77 -15.85 9.41 11.18
C VAL A 77 -16.05 10.09 9.83
N LEU A 78 -15.37 11.21 9.56
CA LEU A 78 -15.46 11.92 8.29
C LEU A 78 -14.89 11.10 7.13
N CYS A 79 -13.75 10.45 7.33
CA CYS A 79 -13.13 9.58 6.33
C CYS A 79 -14.02 8.38 6.00
N VAL A 80 -14.51 7.65 7.00
CA VAL A 80 -15.39 6.50 6.81
C VAL A 80 -16.72 6.94 6.16
N TRP A 81 -17.30 8.06 6.60
CA TRP A 81 -18.49 8.63 5.97
C TRP A 81 -18.26 8.96 4.49
N PHE A 82 -17.12 9.59 4.16
CA PHE A 82 -16.76 9.96 2.80
C PHE A 82 -16.58 8.71 1.91
N LEU A 83 -15.81 7.72 2.37
CA LEU A 83 -15.59 6.46 1.67
C LEU A 83 -16.90 5.74 1.36
N ARG A 84 -17.76 5.62 2.37
CA ARG A 84 -19.07 4.99 2.28
C ARG A 84 -20.01 5.70 1.32
N ARG A 85 -19.89 7.02 1.19
CA ARG A 85 -20.82 7.83 0.39
C ARG A 85 -20.35 8.07 -1.03
N PHE A 86 -19.07 8.35 -1.30
CA PHE A 86 -18.62 8.90 -2.59
C PHE A 86 -17.61 8.05 -3.36
N VAL A 87 -16.95 7.10 -2.71
CA VAL A 87 -15.89 6.29 -3.35
C VAL A 87 -16.51 5.08 -4.03
N ASP A 88 -15.91 4.50 -5.06
CA ASP A 88 -16.43 3.24 -5.61
C ASP A 88 -16.17 2.05 -4.66
N PRO A 89 -17.05 1.03 -4.59
CA PRO A 89 -16.79 -0.17 -3.79
C PRO A 89 -15.50 -0.91 -4.17
N ASP A 90 -15.09 -0.94 -5.44
CA ASP A 90 -13.81 -1.56 -5.83
C ASP A 90 -12.62 -0.78 -5.26
N ALA A 91 -12.68 0.55 -5.27
CA ALA A 91 -11.64 1.41 -4.67
C ALA A 91 -11.61 1.27 -3.14
N VAL A 92 -12.77 1.09 -2.49
CA VAL A 92 -12.85 0.80 -1.06
C VAL A 92 -12.24 -0.55 -0.73
N GLU A 93 -12.51 -1.58 -1.55
CA GLU A 93 -11.91 -2.90 -1.35
C GLU A 93 -10.38 -2.83 -1.45
N LEU A 94 -9.85 -2.14 -2.47
CA LEU A 94 -8.40 -1.90 -2.60
C LEU A 94 -7.81 -1.18 -1.38
N LEU A 95 -8.56 -0.21 -0.82
CA LEU A 95 -8.13 0.50 0.38
C LEU A 95 -8.10 -0.40 1.61
N ILE A 96 -9.16 -1.18 1.88
CA ILE A 96 -9.20 -2.10 3.03
C ILE A 96 -8.11 -3.17 2.89
N ARG A 97 -7.98 -3.71 1.67
CA ARG A 97 -7.02 -4.75 1.31
C ARG A 97 -5.57 -4.35 1.63
N HIS A 98 -5.22 -3.09 1.38
CA HIS A 98 -3.89 -2.56 1.67
C HIS A 98 -3.48 -2.73 3.13
N PHE A 99 -4.36 -2.42 4.09
CA PHE A 99 -4.08 -2.58 5.53
C PHE A 99 -3.79 -4.03 5.90
N VAL A 100 -4.57 -4.96 5.35
CA VAL A 100 -4.38 -6.39 5.59
C VAL A 100 -3.03 -6.84 5.03
N ILE A 101 -2.72 -6.44 3.80
CA ILE A 101 -1.51 -6.89 3.11
C ILE A 101 -0.25 -6.34 3.74
N GLU A 102 -0.25 -5.05 4.09
CA GLU A 102 0.88 -4.46 4.78
C GLU A 102 1.10 -5.15 6.12
N THR A 103 0.04 -5.40 6.88
CA THR A 103 0.12 -6.18 8.12
C THR A 103 0.71 -7.57 7.88
N ASN A 104 0.29 -8.26 6.82
CA ASN A 104 0.83 -9.58 6.47
C ASN A 104 2.33 -9.50 6.12
N VAL A 105 2.75 -8.51 5.33
CA VAL A 105 4.16 -8.29 4.94
C VAL A 105 5.02 -7.97 6.15
N VAL A 106 4.55 -7.06 7.01
CA VAL A 106 5.23 -6.67 8.26
C VAL A 106 5.35 -7.87 9.19
N ASN A 107 4.28 -8.64 9.38
CA ASN A 107 4.28 -9.84 10.22
C ASN A 107 5.19 -10.95 9.67
N PHE A 108 5.31 -11.08 8.34
CA PHE A 108 6.28 -11.98 7.75
C PHE A 108 7.71 -11.61 8.16
N VAL A 109 8.07 -10.32 8.15
CA VAL A 109 9.39 -9.87 8.62
C VAL A 109 9.57 -10.15 10.11
N ILE A 110 8.59 -9.83 10.95
CA ILE A 110 8.64 -10.10 12.41
C ILE A 110 8.89 -11.59 12.68
N ARG A 111 8.15 -12.49 12.03
CA ARG A 111 8.23 -13.94 12.27
C ARG A 111 9.53 -14.58 11.79
N ASN A 112 10.16 -13.97 10.78
CA ASN A 112 11.37 -14.51 10.16
C ASN A 112 12.66 -13.86 10.68
N THR A 113 12.55 -12.92 11.61
CA THR A 113 13.68 -12.23 12.26
C THR A 113 13.61 -12.38 13.79
N PRO A 114 14.69 -12.12 14.53
CA PRO A 114 14.65 -12.16 16.00
C PRO A 114 14.06 -10.87 16.62
N ALA A 115 13.17 -10.18 15.91
CA ALA A 115 12.51 -8.97 16.39
C ALA A 115 11.74 -9.23 17.69
N ARG A 116 11.89 -8.35 18.68
CA ARG A 116 11.23 -8.48 19.99
C ARG A 116 9.94 -7.66 20.04
N ILE A 117 9.02 -7.94 19.13
CA ILE A 117 7.73 -7.28 19.03
C ILE A 117 6.64 -8.31 18.74
N GLU A 118 5.46 -8.09 19.31
CA GLU A 118 4.29 -8.92 19.01
C GLU A 118 3.81 -8.66 17.57
N PRO A 119 3.26 -9.67 16.88
CA PRO A 119 2.68 -9.47 15.55
C PRO A 119 1.59 -8.40 15.54
N VAL A 120 1.60 -7.59 14.48
CA VAL A 120 0.59 -6.56 14.22
C VAL A 120 -0.76 -7.20 13.94
N THR A 121 -1.84 -6.65 14.51
CA THR A 121 -3.19 -7.24 14.45
C THR A 121 -4.16 -6.48 13.54
N LEU A 122 -3.69 -5.42 12.85
CA LEU A 122 -4.50 -4.51 12.06
C LEU A 122 -4.97 -5.12 10.72
N ARG A 123 -5.94 -6.04 10.78
CA ARG A 123 -6.53 -6.71 9.61
C ARG A 123 -8.02 -6.38 9.46
N PRO A 124 -8.39 -5.13 9.09
CA PRO A 124 -9.79 -4.75 8.92
C PRO A 124 -10.43 -5.52 7.77
N THR A 125 -11.66 -6.00 7.98
CA THR A 125 -12.44 -6.72 6.95
C THR A 125 -13.57 -5.87 6.35
N ALA A 126 -13.85 -4.71 6.94
CA ALA A 126 -14.92 -3.81 6.51
C ALA A 126 -14.56 -2.35 6.75
N LEU A 127 -15.28 -1.43 6.08
CA LEU A 127 -15.12 0.03 6.24
C LEU A 127 -15.18 0.51 7.70
N ALA A 128 -15.99 -0.14 8.54
CA ALA A 128 -16.10 0.20 9.96
C ALA A 128 -14.78 -0.04 10.72
N GLY A 129 -13.98 -1.01 10.28
CA GLY A 129 -12.66 -1.32 10.86
C GLY A 129 -11.56 -0.35 10.44
N LEU A 130 -11.83 0.59 9.52
CA LEU A 130 -10.92 1.71 9.21
C LEU A 130 -11.11 2.90 10.16
N GLY A 131 -12.07 2.80 11.10
CA GLY A 131 -12.21 3.77 12.18
C GLY A 131 -11.24 3.53 13.34
N ASP A 132 -11.44 4.25 14.44
CA ASP A 132 -10.75 4.02 15.72
C ASP A 132 -9.21 4.10 15.61
N HIS A 133 -8.73 5.13 14.91
CA HIS A 133 -7.30 5.41 14.72
C HIS A 133 -6.52 4.39 13.89
N ALA A 134 -7.19 3.45 13.22
CA ALA A 134 -6.57 2.44 12.35
C ALA A 134 -5.52 3.01 11.39
N VAL A 135 -5.79 4.17 10.78
CA VAL A 135 -4.85 4.81 9.85
C VAL A 135 -3.58 5.33 10.54
N VAL A 136 -3.71 5.82 11.77
CA VAL A 136 -2.55 6.30 12.53
C VAL A 136 -1.77 5.10 13.11
N GLU A 137 -2.48 4.08 13.58
CA GLU A 137 -1.89 2.84 14.08
C GLU A 137 -1.08 2.13 12.98
N HIS A 138 -1.63 2.05 11.77
CA HIS A 138 -0.96 1.56 10.58
C HIS A 138 0.44 2.16 10.38
N ASP A 139 0.52 3.50 10.39
CA ASP A 139 1.80 4.20 10.23
C ASP A 139 2.74 3.93 11.41
N ILE A 140 2.23 3.87 12.63
CA ILE A 140 3.04 3.64 13.85
C ILE A 140 3.64 2.24 13.85
N ASN A 141 2.86 1.22 13.47
CA ASN A 141 3.29 -0.18 13.46
C ASN A 141 4.56 -0.38 12.62
N VAL A 142 4.66 0.33 11.48
CA VAL A 142 5.87 0.33 10.64
C VAL A 142 7.10 0.84 11.39
N TYR A 143 6.97 1.93 12.14
CA TYR A 143 8.08 2.47 12.94
C TYR A 143 8.46 1.53 14.08
N ASP A 144 7.48 1.00 14.81
CA ASP A 144 7.72 0.13 15.97
C ASP A 144 8.47 -1.14 15.57
N VAL A 145 8.13 -1.72 14.41
CA VAL A 145 8.83 -2.89 13.87
C VAL A 145 10.26 -2.57 13.46
N LEU A 146 10.51 -1.44 12.79
CA LEU A 146 11.87 -1.03 12.43
C LEU A 146 12.74 -0.77 13.66
N ILE A 147 12.17 -0.18 14.71
CA ILE A 147 12.85 0.02 15.99
C ILE A 147 13.13 -1.33 16.66
N ALA A 148 12.18 -2.27 16.63
CA ALA A 148 12.34 -3.60 17.21
C ALA A 148 13.37 -4.47 16.46
N LEU A 149 13.67 -4.13 15.21
CA LEU A 149 14.70 -4.75 14.39
C LEU A 149 16.10 -4.14 14.60
N ASP A 150 16.23 -3.07 15.39
CA ASP A 150 17.54 -2.47 15.66
C ASP A 150 18.49 -3.48 16.32
N GLY A 151 19.64 -3.71 15.69
CA GLY A 151 20.62 -4.71 16.11
C GLY A 151 20.24 -6.17 15.83
N ALA A 152 19.07 -6.46 15.24
CA ALA A 152 18.69 -7.81 14.85
C ALA A 152 19.39 -8.22 13.54
N PRO A 153 20.03 -9.42 13.46
CA PRO A 153 20.58 -9.90 12.20
C PRO A 153 19.45 -10.23 11.22
N ILE A 154 19.49 -9.61 10.04
CA ILE A 154 18.60 -9.89 8.92
C ILE A 154 19.42 -10.67 7.88
N THR A 155 19.28 -11.98 7.91
CA THR A 155 20.07 -12.90 7.07
C THR A 155 19.16 -13.83 6.29
N ALA A 156 19.65 -14.31 5.15
CA ALA A 156 18.99 -15.35 4.38
C ALA A 156 18.73 -16.59 5.22
N ARG A 157 17.52 -17.14 5.06
CA ARG A 157 17.10 -18.38 5.71
C ARG A 157 16.71 -19.39 4.64
N PRO A 158 16.99 -20.69 4.84
CA PRO A 158 16.49 -21.71 3.94
C PRO A 158 14.98 -21.60 3.81
N ARG A 159 14.48 -21.70 2.59
CA ARG A 159 13.06 -21.50 2.29
C ARG A 159 12.11 -22.43 3.06
N ALA A 160 12.58 -23.63 3.39
CA ALA A 160 11.84 -24.60 4.21
C ALA A 160 11.69 -24.19 5.69
N GLU A 161 12.48 -23.23 6.17
CA GLU A 161 12.45 -22.71 7.54
C GLU A 161 11.72 -21.37 7.66
N LEU A 162 11.27 -20.80 6.53
CA LEU A 162 10.52 -19.55 6.53
C LEU A 162 9.10 -19.77 7.05
N ASP A 163 8.67 -18.88 7.94
CA ASP A 163 7.29 -18.85 8.43
C ASP A 163 6.42 -18.00 7.48
N PHE A 164 5.60 -18.67 6.67
CA PHE A 164 4.64 -18.08 5.74
C PHE A 164 3.21 -17.97 6.33
N GLN A 165 3.03 -18.09 7.65
CA GLN A 165 1.72 -17.94 8.27
C GLN A 165 1.11 -16.55 8.02
N GLN A 166 -0.22 -16.52 7.98
CA GLN A 166 -1.02 -15.29 7.87
C GLN A 166 -0.82 -14.49 6.57
N LEU A 167 -0.41 -15.14 5.47
CA LEU A 167 -0.46 -14.54 4.13
C LEU A 167 -1.85 -14.64 3.47
N ASP A 168 -2.86 -15.09 4.21
CA ASP A 168 -4.23 -15.18 3.72
C ASP A 168 -4.88 -13.80 3.56
N MET A 169 -5.85 -13.75 2.65
CA MET A 169 -6.72 -12.59 2.45
C MET A 169 -8.12 -12.93 3.00
N PRO A 170 -8.59 -12.28 4.07
CA PRO A 170 -9.95 -12.46 4.54
C PRO A 170 -10.95 -11.89 3.53
N GLU A 171 -12.20 -12.34 3.60
CA GLU A 171 -13.27 -11.75 2.80
C GLU A 171 -13.47 -10.28 3.21
N LEU A 172 -13.46 -9.39 2.22
CA LEU A 172 -13.57 -7.95 2.43
C LEU A 172 -14.99 -7.49 2.08
N ASP A 173 -15.62 -6.73 2.98
CA ASP A 173 -16.90 -6.08 2.74
C ASP A 173 -16.70 -4.58 2.45
N PRO A 174 -16.65 -4.18 1.16
CA PRO A 174 -16.62 -2.78 0.78
C PRO A 174 -18.00 -2.12 0.78
N GLU A 175 -19.03 -2.74 1.39
CA GLU A 175 -20.43 -2.29 1.45
C GLU A 175 -21.05 -2.12 0.03
N ARG A 176 -20.87 -3.11 -0.85
CA ARG A 176 -21.33 -3.05 -2.27
C ARG A 176 -22.84 -2.82 -2.42
N HIS A 177 -23.62 -3.24 -1.43
CA HIS A 177 -25.08 -3.11 -1.39
C HIS A 177 -25.55 -1.65 -1.28
N ARG A 178 -24.67 -0.71 -0.89
CA ARG A 178 -25.06 0.69 -0.68
C ARG A 178 -25.03 1.51 -1.96
N ARG A 179 -26.05 2.37 -2.12
CA ARG A 179 -26.12 3.34 -3.23
C ARG A 179 -25.25 4.56 -2.95
N ARG A 180 -24.32 4.83 -3.86
CA ARG A 180 -23.39 5.97 -3.83
C ARG A 180 -23.77 6.94 -4.94
N PRO A 181 -23.90 8.26 -4.66
CA PRO A 181 -24.31 9.23 -5.66
C PRO A 181 -23.17 9.56 -6.64
N LEU A 182 -21.93 9.29 -6.23
CA LEU A 182 -20.70 9.41 -6.99
C LEU A 182 -19.86 8.16 -6.75
N LYS A 183 -19.03 7.81 -7.73
CA LYS A 183 -18.13 6.64 -7.69
C LYS A 183 -16.72 7.09 -8.01
N LEU A 184 -16.04 7.64 -7.01
CA LEU A 184 -14.66 8.12 -7.12
C LEU A 184 -13.67 6.96 -7.20
N ASP A 185 -12.64 7.13 -8.02
CA ASP A 185 -11.43 6.31 -8.02
C ASP A 185 -10.59 6.52 -6.75
N ILE A 186 -9.72 5.57 -6.46
CA ILE A 186 -8.93 5.57 -5.22
C ILE A 186 -8.02 6.80 -5.12
N GLN A 187 -7.38 7.24 -6.20
CA GLN A 187 -6.43 8.36 -6.14
C GLN A 187 -7.14 9.71 -5.96
N THR A 188 -8.30 9.89 -6.60
CA THR A 188 -9.15 11.06 -6.34
C THR A 188 -9.69 11.04 -4.92
N ALA A 189 -10.10 9.87 -4.40
CA ALA A 189 -10.53 9.71 -3.02
C ALA A 189 -9.42 10.10 -2.03
N LEU A 190 -8.18 9.62 -2.25
CA LEU A 190 -7.02 9.96 -1.42
C LEU A 190 -6.73 11.48 -1.41
N CYS A 191 -6.92 12.18 -2.53
CA CYS A 191 -6.79 13.65 -2.54
C CYS A 191 -7.75 14.32 -1.56
N PHE A 192 -9.02 13.88 -1.51
CA PHE A 192 -10.01 14.46 -0.61
C PHE A 192 -9.82 14.00 0.84
N MET A 193 -9.45 12.74 1.07
CA MET A 193 -9.15 12.22 2.40
C MET A 193 -7.94 12.92 3.03
N ASN A 194 -6.94 13.31 2.24
CA ASN A 194 -5.76 14.00 2.77
C ASN A 194 -6.09 15.33 3.49
N ILE A 195 -7.22 15.96 3.15
CA ILE A 195 -7.65 17.23 3.75
C ILE A 195 -7.97 17.06 5.25
N PRO A 196 -8.91 16.19 5.68
CA PRO A 196 -9.16 15.94 7.10
C PRO A 196 -7.91 15.42 7.84
N PHE A 197 -7.05 14.61 7.22
CA PHE A 197 -5.76 14.22 7.83
C PHE A 197 -4.90 15.44 8.15
N SER A 198 -4.69 16.33 7.18
CA SER A 198 -3.90 17.55 7.40
C SER A 198 -4.48 18.49 8.45
N MET A 199 -5.80 18.47 8.67
CA MET A 199 -6.48 19.27 9.69
C MET A 199 -6.47 18.63 11.09
N ALA A 200 -6.54 17.31 11.20
CA ALA A 200 -6.53 16.59 12.48
C ALA A 200 -5.13 16.36 13.03
N LEU A 201 -4.17 15.95 12.21
CA LEU A 201 -2.83 15.58 12.67
C LEU A 201 -1.96 16.81 12.98
N SER A 202 -1.09 16.74 13.99
CA SER A 202 -0.02 17.74 14.15
C SER A 202 0.91 17.73 12.93
N LEU A 203 1.72 18.78 12.75
CA LEU A 203 2.68 18.82 11.64
C LEU A 203 3.70 17.66 11.72
N GLU A 204 4.07 17.25 12.93
CA GLU A 204 4.99 16.14 13.15
C GLU A 204 4.31 14.79 12.89
N GLU A 205 3.08 14.60 13.37
CA GLU A 205 2.29 13.40 13.12
C GLU A 205 2.03 13.22 11.62
N TYR A 206 1.68 14.29 10.91
CA TYR A 206 1.47 14.26 9.46
C TYR A 206 2.77 13.97 8.69
N ARG A 207 3.90 14.58 9.08
CA ARG A 207 5.20 14.25 8.46
C ARG A 207 5.61 12.81 8.70
N ARG A 208 5.36 12.29 9.90
CA ARG A 208 5.64 10.89 10.26
C ARG A 208 4.81 9.93 9.42
N ALA A 209 3.50 10.20 9.27
CA ALA A 209 2.62 9.42 8.39
C ALA A 209 3.06 9.47 6.91
N VAL A 210 3.53 10.62 6.42
CA VAL A 210 4.04 10.70 5.04
C VAL A 210 5.38 9.97 4.88
N HIS A 211 6.18 9.91 5.93
CA HIS A 211 7.48 9.28 5.91
C HIS A 211 7.44 7.77 6.14
N SER A 212 6.41 7.22 6.80
CA SER A 212 6.25 5.76 6.99
C SER A 212 6.35 5.01 5.66
N MET A 213 5.69 5.53 4.61
CA MET A 213 5.72 4.98 3.25
C MET A 213 7.11 4.93 2.61
N ARG A 214 8.11 5.68 3.11
CA ARG A 214 9.49 5.59 2.60
C ARG A 214 10.19 4.33 3.08
N PHE A 215 9.70 3.71 4.14
CA PHE A 215 10.26 2.46 4.64
C PHE A 215 9.91 1.25 3.78
N ASP A 216 9.07 1.39 2.75
CA ASP A 216 8.86 0.35 1.74
C ASP A 216 10.19 -0.16 1.17
N ASP A 217 11.13 0.75 0.87
CA ASP A 217 12.45 0.36 0.36
C ASP A 217 13.26 -0.44 1.39
N SER A 218 13.07 -0.16 2.68
CA SER A 218 13.67 -0.91 3.78
C SER A 218 13.02 -2.28 3.93
N PHE A 219 11.68 -2.37 3.92
CA PHE A 219 10.96 -3.65 3.97
C PHE A 219 11.29 -4.54 2.77
N LEU A 220 11.31 -3.99 1.56
CA LEU A 220 11.72 -4.74 0.36
C LEU A 220 13.14 -5.27 0.46
N GLU A 221 14.08 -4.50 1.03
CA GLU A 221 15.44 -4.99 1.27
C GLU A 221 15.46 -6.12 2.31
N MET A 222 14.70 -5.99 3.39
CA MET A 222 14.59 -7.02 4.42
C MET A 222 13.97 -8.31 3.85
N LEU A 223 12.93 -8.20 3.03
CA LEU A 223 12.34 -9.33 2.32
C LEU A 223 13.36 -10.00 1.42
N ALA A 224 14.07 -9.22 0.58
CA ALA A 224 15.11 -9.75 -0.29
C ALA A 224 16.20 -10.53 0.46
N LEU A 225 16.62 -10.00 1.61
CA LEU A 225 17.61 -10.65 2.47
C LEU A 225 17.07 -11.90 3.13
N ILE A 226 15.85 -11.87 3.69
CA ILE A 226 15.24 -13.02 4.40
C ILE A 226 14.99 -14.17 3.43
N THR A 227 14.45 -13.89 2.24
CA THR A 227 14.06 -14.91 1.26
C THR A 227 15.17 -15.28 0.28
N ASP A 228 16.31 -14.58 0.30
CA ASP A 228 17.38 -14.67 -0.71
C ASP A 228 16.85 -14.48 -2.14
N ASP A 229 16.00 -13.45 -2.34
CA ASP A 229 15.33 -13.18 -3.62
C ASP A 229 15.48 -11.71 -4.04
N ASP A 230 16.27 -11.48 -5.08
CA ASP A 230 16.53 -10.15 -5.64
C ASP A 230 15.29 -9.48 -6.30
N THR A 231 14.22 -10.23 -6.54
CA THR A 231 12.98 -9.70 -7.13
C THR A 231 12.44 -8.51 -6.32
N PHE A 232 12.48 -8.60 -4.98
CA PHE A 232 12.05 -7.51 -4.11
C PHE A 232 12.89 -6.23 -4.29
N ARG A 233 14.19 -6.35 -4.60
CA ARG A 233 15.08 -5.19 -4.83
C ARG A 233 14.71 -4.43 -6.10
N HIS A 234 14.17 -5.10 -7.11
CA HIS A 234 13.75 -4.46 -8.36
C HIS A 234 12.52 -3.56 -8.21
N TRP A 235 11.72 -3.76 -7.15
CA TRP A 235 10.54 -2.91 -6.88
C TRP A 235 10.86 -1.71 -6.00
N LYS A 236 12.09 -1.61 -5.48
CA LYS A 236 12.56 -0.45 -4.72
C LYS A 236 12.50 0.79 -5.60
N VAL A 237 12.08 1.88 -4.97
CA VAL A 237 11.68 3.11 -5.65
C VAL A 237 12.80 4.13 -5.71
N GLY A 238 13.87 3.93 -4.93
CA GLY A 238 15.02 4.83 -4.88
C GLY A 238 14.79 6.02 -3.96
N GLY A 239 13.88 5.89 -2.98
CA GLY A 239 13.72 6.86 -1.91
C GLY A 239 14.51 6.39 -0.72
N LEU A 240 15.84 6.63 -0.69
CA LEU A 240 16.66 6.38 0.50
C LEU A 240 15.88 6.82 1.74
N SER A 241 15.67 5.91 2.71
CA SER A 241 14.84 6.15 3.90
C SER A 241 15.31 7.36 4.74
N LEU A 242 16.52 7.84 4.50
CA LEU A 242 17.11 9.03 5.12
C LEU A 242 16.64 10.36 4.48
N TRP A 243 16.03 10.32 3.29
CA TRP A 243 15.61 11.54 2.59
C TRP A 243 14.22 12.01 3.07
N LEU A 244 14.24 12.87 4.07
CA LEU A 244 13.06 13.57 4.61
C LEU A 244 12.60 14.73 3.70
N ASP A 245 11.88 14.42 2.62
CA ASP A 245 11.19 15.45 1.83
C ASP A 245 9.75 15.66 2.33
N SER A 246 9.41 16.90 2.69
CA SER A 246 8.08 17.28 3.17
C SER A 246 7.12 17.72 2.05
N ASN A 247 7.60 17.90 0.82
CA ASN A 247 6.81 18.44 -0.31
C ASN A 247 6.42 17.37 -1.33
N VAL A 248 6.17 16.15 -0.88
CA VAL A 248 5.79 15.04 -1.75
C VAL A 248 4.31 15.06 -2.14
N ASP A 249 4.01 14.43 -3.27
CA ASP A 249 2.64 14.21 -3.72
C ASP A 249 1.97 13.09 -2.93
N VAL A 250 1.52 13.39 -1.71
CA VAL A 250 1.02 12.40 -0.74
C VAL A 250 0.02 11.40 -1.34
N PRO A 251 -1.05 11.82 -2.07
CA PRO A 251 -2.00 10.85 -2.63
C PRO A 251 -1.38 9.88 -3.63
N ARG A 252 -0.39 10.32 -4.41
CA ARG A 252 0.34 9.47 -5.35
C ARG A 252 1.30 8.54 -4.62
N THR A 253 1.97 9.03 -3.58
CA THR A 253 2.87 8.22 -2.74
C THR A 253 2.10 7.10 -2.05
N VAL A 254 0.96 7.41 -1.41
CA VAL A 254 0.09 6.41 -0.76
C VAL A 254 -0.36 5.33 -1.75
N TYR A 255 -0.82 5.74 -2.93
CA TYR A 255 -1.24 4.76 -3.94
C TYR A 255 -0.08 3.86 -4.41
N ARG A 256 1.12 4.43 -4.55
CA ARG A 256 2.31 3.66 -4.95
C ARG A 256 2.72 2.67 -3.85
N HIS A 257 2.73 3.13 -2.60
CA HIS A 257 3.01 2.33 -1.43
C HIS A 257 2.08 1.10 -1.35
N ALA A 258 0.76 1.32 -1.47
CA ALA A 258 -0.20 0.22 -1.52
C ALA A 258 0.07 -0.79 -2.64
N LEU A 259 0.46 -0.33 -3.85
CA LEU A 259 0.83 -1.23 -4.94
C LEU A 259 2.11 -2.03 -4.67
N ILE A 260 3.10 -1.43 -4.02
CA ILE A 260 4.36 -2.13 -3.68
C ILE A 260 4.08 -3.24 -2.66
N CYS A 261 3.29 -2.95 -1.63
CA CYS A 261 2.86 -3.95 -0.65
C CYS A 261 2.12 -5.11 -1.33
N GLU A 262 1.24 -4.83 -2.31
CA GLU A 262 0.55 -5.86 -3.10
C GLU A 262 1.52 -6.74 -3.89
N TYR A 263 2.51 -6.15 -4.56
CA TYR A 263 3.52 -6.90 -5.31
C TYR A 263 4.34 -7.78 -4.38
N ALA A 264 4.82 -7.23 -3.26
CA ALA A 264 5.59 -7.96 -2.27
C ALA A 264 4.80 -9.14 -1.70
N HIS A 265 3.55 -8.90 -1.32
CA HIS A 265 2.68 -9.93 -0.76
C HIS A 265 2.32 -11.02 -1.75
N ALA A 266 1.95 -10.66 -2.98
CA ALA A 266 1.62 -11.65 -4.00
C ALA A 266 2.82 -12.55 -4.33
N HIS A 267 4.03 -11.98 -4.32
CA HIS A 267 5.26 -12.76 -4.47
C HIS A 267 5.53 -13.65 -3.26
N LEU A 268 5.33 -13.17 -2.03
CA LEU A 268 5.41 -14.02 -0.83
C LEU A 268 4.44 -15.20 -0.87
N VAL A 269 3.20 -14.99 -1.33
CA VAL A 269 2.20 -16.06 -1.51
C VAL A 269 2.67 -17.08 -2.55
N LYS A 270 3.21 -16.61 -3.68
CA LYS A 270 3.84 -17.49 -4.68
C LYS A 270 5.00 -18.26 -4.04
N LEU A 271 5.82 -17.60 -3.22
CA LEU A 271 6.95 -18.24 -2.59
C LEU A 271 6.52 -19.33 -1.61
N ALA A 272 5.44 -19.10 -0.86
CA ALA A 272 4.83 -20.08 0.03
C ALA A 272 4.30 -21.30 -0.74
N ALA A 273 3.56 -21.09 -1.83
CA ALA A 273 3.00 -22.18 -2.64
C ALA A 273 4.08 -23.07 -3.26
N GLU A 274 5.16 -22.49 -3.77
CA GLU A 274 6.32 -23.22 -4.29
C GLU A 274 7.07 -23.99 -3.19
N ALA A 275 7.16 -23.44 -1.97
CA ALA A 275 7.76 -24.12 -0.83
C ALA A 275 6.93 -25.35 -0.39
N GLU A 276 5.60 -25.22 -0.35
CA GLU A 276 4.68 -26.34 -0.10
C GLU A 276 4.76 -27.41 -1.19
N ALA A 277 4.95 -27.01 -2.45
CA ALA A 277 5.10 -27.92 -3.58
C ALA A 277 6.50 -28.55 -3.69
N GLY A 278 7.46 -28.16 -2.85
CA GLY A 278 8.85 -28.63 -2.91
C GLY A 278 9.60 -28.21 -4.17
N ILE A 279 9.16 -27.13 -4.82
CA ILE A 279 9.78 -26.61 -6.05
C ILE A 279 11.02 -25.81 -5.66
N ALA A 280 12.20 -26.24 -6.14
CA ALA A 280 13.45 -25.52 -5.93
C ALA A 280 13.38 -24.10 -6.56
N PRO A 281 14.07 -23.09 -6.00
CA PRO A 281 14.03 -21.73 -6.52
C PRO A 281 14.39 -21.71 -8.00
N THR A 282 13.57 -21.08 -8.83
CA THR A 282 13.94 -20.82 -10.21
C THR A 282 14.98 -19.71 -10.17
N ALA A 283 16.27 -20.07 -10.25
CA ALA A 283 17.34 -19.10 -10.40
C ALA A 283 16.99 -18.17 -11.57
N ALA A 284 17.02 -16.86 -11.32
CA ALA A 284 16.88 -15.87 -12.37
C ALA A 284 17.90 -16.17 -13.47
N VAL A 285 17.41 -16.50 -14.67
CA VAL A 285 18.24 -16.69 -15.86
C VAL A 285 18.87 -15.35 -16.19
N GLY A 286 20.17 -15.18 -15.92
CA GLY A 286 20.83 -13.91 -16.25
C GLY A 286 22.26 -13.72 -15.73
N ALA A 287 23.18 -14.64 -16.03
CA ALA A 287 24.60 -14.31 -16.22
C ALA A 287 25.30 -15.46 -16.95
N THR A 288 24.95 -15.66 -18.22
CA THR A 288 25.82 -16.40 -19.15
C THR A 288 27.08 -15.59 -19.40
N GLU A 289 28.19 -16.28 -19.20
CA GLU A 289 29.56 -16.00 -19.62
C GLU A 289 29.67 -15.20 -20.93
N ALA A 290 30.43 -14.10 -20.88
CA ALA A 290 31.33 -13.62 -21.94
C ALA A 290 32.36 -12.67 -21.34
#